data_AF-A0A7C6Z1J3-F1
#
_entry.id   AF-A0A7C6Z1J3-F1
#
_cell.length_a   1.000
_cell.length_b   1.000
_cell.length_c   1.000
_cell.angle_alpha   90.00
_cell.angle_beta   90.00
_cell.angle_gamma   90.00
#
_symmetry.space_group_name_H-M   'P 1'
#
loop_
_entity.id
_entity.type
_entity.pdbx_description
1 polymer ?
#
loop_
_entity_poly.entity_id
_entity_poly.type
_entity_poly.pdbx_seq_one_letter_code
_entity_poly.pdbx_strand_id
1 'polypeptide(L)'
;AALPCMGVFSAIRSPNDLMVKFFDANSGKYLLIRSFGERIALNTPIQGSAADIIKIAMVKVYGRLKENNMKSRLILQVHDELIIETHVDEKEEVINILKECMETAVTLKVPLKVDISTGKNWYEVK
;
A
#
# COMPACT_ATOMS: atom_id res chain seq x y z
N ALA A 1 33.03 -0.31 5.56
CA ALA A 1 31.73 0.36 5.40
C ALA A 1 30.74 -0.67 4.88
N ALA A 2 29.78 -1.09 5.70
CA ALA A 2 28.76 -2.05 5.29
C ALA A 2 27.86 -1.39 4.24
N LEU A 3 27.71 -2.03 3.08
CA LEU A 3 26.89 -1.54 1.96
C LEU A 3 25.42 -1.45 2.41
N PRO A 4 24.68 -0.38 2.06
CA PRO A 4 23.23 -0.34 2.29
C PRO A 4 22.55 -1.47 1.49
N CYS A 5 21.70 -2.26 2.14
CA CYS A 5 20.89 -3.26 1.46
C CYS A 5 19.68 -2.54 0.90
N MET A 6 19.64 -2.39 -0.43
CA MET A 6 18.62 -1.57 -1.09
C MET A 6 17.36 -2.40 -1.35
N GLY A 7 16.36 -2.24 -0.49
CA GLY A 7 14.98 -2.58 -0.77
C GLY A 7 14.45 -3.67 0.15
N VAL A 8 13.80 -3.28 1.24
CA VAL A 8 12.64 -4.04 1.71
C VAL A 8 11.44 -3.49 0.94
N PHE A 9 10.85 -4.34 0.12
CA PHE A 9 9.64 -4.09 -0.62
C PHE A 9 8.45 -4.64 0.15
N SER A 10 7.37 -3.88 0.18
CA SER A 10 6.17 -4.26 0.90
C SER A 10 4.94 -3.87 0.08
N ALA A 11 4.11 -4.85 -0.29
CA ALA A 11 2.87 -4.63 -1.04
C ALA A 11 1.65 -4.90 -0.17
N ILE A 12 0.70 -3.95 -0.10
CA ILE A 12 -0.58 -4.16 0.60
C ILE A 12 -1.53 -4.91 -0.33
N ARG A 13 -1.73 -6.20 -0.07
CA ARG A 13 -2.78 -6.98 -0.74
C ARG A 13 -4.10 -6.79 -0.01
N SER A 14 -4.93 -5.89 -0.53
CA SER A 14 -6.37 -5.91 -0.23
C SER A 14 -6.98 -7.18 -0.84
N PRO A 15 -7.80 -7.94 -0.12
CA PRO A 15 -8.50 -9.09 -0.70
C PRO A 15 -9.42 -8.56 -1.80
N ASN A 16 -9.01 -8.80 -3.05
CA ASN A 16 -9.73 -8.63 -4.32
C ASN A 16 -10.91 -7.67 -4.26
N ASP A 17 -10.78 -6.51 -4.93
CA ASP A 17 -11.87 -5.72 -5.53
C ASP A 17 -13.24 -6.34 -5.29
N LEU A 18 -13.85 -6.00 -4.16
CA LEU A 18 -15.14 -6.54 -3.76
C LEU A 18 -16.18 -5.99 -4.73
N MET A 19 -16.41 -6.79 -5.77
CA MET A 19 -17.36 -6.61 -6.86
C MET A 19 -18.73 -6.23 -6.28
N VAL A 20 -19.10 -4.95 -6.36
CA VAL A 20 -20.41 -4.48 -5.90
C VAL A 20 -21.42 -4.62 -7.04
N LYS A 21 -22.35 -5.58 -6.88
CA LYS A 21 -23.66 -5.53 -7.53
C LYS A 21 -24.54 -4.49 -6.83
N PHE A 22 -25.46 -3.94 -7.64
CA PHE A 22 -26.67 -3.18 -7.31
C PHE A 22 -26.57 -1.66 -7.34
N PHE A 23 -26.96 -1.08 -8.48
CA PHE A 23 -27.94 0.02 -8.49
C PHE A 23 -28.71 0.00 -9.81
N ASP A 24 -30.03 -0.11 -9.75
CA ASP A 24 -30.95 -0.04 -10.91
C ASP A 24 -31.76 1.27 -10.83
N ALA A 25 -31.82 2.02 -11.93
CA ALA A 25 -32.68 3.20 -12.08
C ALA A 25 -32.84 3.62 -13.56
N ASN A 26 -33.89 3.13 -14.22
CA ASN A 26 -34.36 3.41 -15.59
C ASN A 26 -34.23 4.87 -16.11
N SER A 27 -33.56 5.09 -17.28
CA SER A 27 -33.94 6.10 -18.31
C SER A 27 -33.05 6.03 -19.58
N GLY A 28 -33.67 5.85 -20.75
CA GLY A 28 -33.04 5.34 -21.99
C GLY A 28 -32.35 6.33 -22.95
N LYS A 29 -32.02 7.58 -22.57
CA LYS A 29 -31.41 8.57 -23.50
C LYS A 29 -29.90 8.84 -23.33
N TYR A 30 -29.27 8.32 -22.27
CA TYR A 30 -27.88 8.62 -21.93
C TYR A 30 -27.07 7.38 -21.51
N LEU A 31 -27.29 6.25 -22.19
CA LEU A 31 -26.72 4.95 -21.83
C LEU A 31 -25.18 4.96 -21.68
N LEU A 32 -24.47 5.68 -22.56
CA LEU A 32 -23.01 5.78 -22.54
C LEU A 32 -22.49 6.60 -21.35
N ILE A 33 -23.05 7.80 -21.14
CA ILE A 33 -22.70 8.70 -20.02
C ILE A 33 -23.05 8.06 -18.69
N ARG A 34 -24.16 7.32 -18.63
CA ARG A 34 -24.58 6.56 -17.46
C ARG A 34 -23.63 5.39 -17.16
N SER A 35 -23.30 4.57 -18.15
CA SER A 35 -22.34 3.47 -17.97
C SER A 35 -20.95 3.95 -17.52
N PHE A 36 -20.59 5.18 -17.88
CA PHE A 36 -19.35 5.81 -17.46
C PHE A 36 -19.47 6.38 -16.03
N GLY A 37 -20.57 7.08 -15.73
CA GLY A 37 -20.87 7.58 -14.40
C GLY A 37 -21.02 6.47 -13.35
N GLU A 38 -21.63 5.34 -13.70
CA GLU A 38 -21.73 4.15 -12.85
C GLU A 38 -20.34 3.56 -12.54
N ARG A 39 -19.46 3.45 -13.54
CA ARG A 39 -18.07 3.00 -13.33
C ARG A 39 -17.27 3.94 -12.45
N ILE A 40 -17.42 5.25 -12.63
CA ILE A 40 -16.76 6.24 -11.77
C ILE A 40 -17.31 6.14 -10.34
N ALA A 41 -18.63 6.14 -10.16
CA ALA A 41 -19.26 6.09 -8.84
C ALA A 41 -18.90 4.83 -8.06
N LEU A 42 -18.72 3.69 -8.73
CA LEU A 42 -18.27 2.44 -8.10
C LEU A 42 -16.77 2.43 -7.80
N ASN A 43 -15.93 2.91 -8.73
CA ASN A 43 -14.48 2.80 -8.60
C ASN A 43 -13.84 3.93 -7.78
N THR A 44 -14.41 5.13 -7.77
CA THR A 44 -13.86 6.30 -7.05
C THR A 44 -13.76 6.07 -5.54
N PRO A 45 -14.78 5.53 -4.84
CA PRO A 45 -14.67 5.22 -3.42
C PRO A 45 -13.59 4.16 -3.14
N ILE A 46 -13.44 3.17 -4.03
CA ILE A 46 -12.47 2.08 -3.88
C ILE A 46 -11.04 2.60 -4.03
N GLN A 47 -10.77 3.34 -5.12
CA GLN A 47 -9.45 3.93 -5.39
C GLN A 47 -9.09 5.01 -4.37
N GLY A 48 -10.04 5.85 -3.96
CA GLY A 48 -9.85 6.84 -2.91
C GLY A 48 -9.50 6.19 -1.57
N SER A 49 -10.24 5.14 -1.18
CA SER A 49 -9.97 4.41 0.06
C SER A 49 -8.58 3.76 0.06
N ALA A 50 -8.17 3.15 -1.06
CA ALA A 50 -6.83 2.57 -1.17
C ALA A 50 -5.72 3.64 -1.05
N ALA A 51 -5.92 4.79 -1.69
CA ALA A 51 -4.99 5.92 -1.60
C ALA A 51 -4.87 6.50 -0.18
N ASP A 52 -5.94 6.48 0.60
CA ASP A 52 -5.91 6.93 1.99
C ASP A 52 -5.21 5.91 2.90
N ILE A 53 -5.48 4.62 2.70
CA ILE A 53 -4.83 3.53 3.45
C ILE A 53 -3.31 3.59 3.29
N ILE A 54 -2.80 3.70 2.06
CA ILE A 54 -1.35 3.74 1.81
C ILE A 54 -0.72 4.98 2.44
N LYS A 55 -1.39 6.15 2.41
CA LYS A 55 -0.88 7.37 3.06
C LYS A 55 -0.81 7.23 4.56
N ILE A 56 -1.81 6.60 5.20
CA ILE A 56 -1.79 6.33 6.63
C ILE A 56 -0.63 5.38 6.96
N ALA A 57 -0.43 4.33 6.16
CA ALA A 57 0.67 3.40 6.32
C ALA A 57 2.04 4.10 6.18
N MET A 58 2.21 4.97 5.18
CA MET A 58 3.42 5.76 4.98
C MET A 58 3.76 6.63 6.19
N VAL A 59 2.78 7.33 6.76
CA VAL A 59 2.98 8.17 7.95
C VAL A 59 3.39 7.32 9.16
N LYS A 60 2.74 6.16 9.37
CA LYS A 60 3.08 5.23 10.45
C LYS A 60 4.50 4.66 10.31
N VAL A 61 4.85 4.16 9.13
CA VAL A 61 6.19 3.63 8.84
C VAL A 61 7.24 4.71 9.07
N TYR A 62 7.06 5.90 8.48
CA TYR A 62 7.99 7.01 8.63
C TYR A 62 8.15 7.44 10.10
N GLY A 63 7.04 7.52 10.85
CA GLY A 63 7.04 7.82 12.28
C GLY A 63 7.87 6.80 13.07
N ARG A 64 7.61 5.50 12.88
CA ARG A 64 8.30 4.42 13.61
C ARG A 64 9.80 4.36 13.30
N LEU A 65 10.20 4.54 12.03
CA LEU A 65 11.62 4.63 11.68
C LEU A 65 12.31 5.78 12.42
N LYS A 66 11.63 6.92 12.56
CA LYS A 66 12.15 8.11 13.24
C LYS A 66 12.20 7.95 14.76
N GLU A 67 11.14 7.40 15.35
CA GLU A 67 11.05 7.12 16.79
C GLU A 67 12.16 6.16 17.26
N ASN A 68 12.45 5.14 16.45
CA ASN A 68 13.51 4.17 16.72
C ASN A 68 14.92 4.69 16.34
N ASN A 69 15.05 5.95 15.88
CA ASN A 69 16.31 6.55 15.42
C ASN A 69 17.06 5.70 14.39
N MET A 70 16.33 5.06 13.48
CA MET A 70 16.90 4.16 12.49
C MET A 70 17.68 4.92 11.41
N LYS A 71 18.70 4.26 10.86
CA LYS A 71 19.44 4.75 9.69
C LYS A 71 18.67 4.53 8.38
N SER A 72 17.80 3.52 8.37
CA SER A 72 16.95 3.14 7.24
C SER A 72 15.91 4.20 6.90
N ARG A 73 15.53 4.31 5.61
CA ARG A 73 14.72 5.41 5.08
C ARG A 73 13.64 4.95 4.10
N LEU A 74 12.45 5.52 4.21
CA LEU A 74 11.41 5.42 3.17
C LEU A 74 11.83 6.26 1.96
N ILE A 75 12.01 5.61 0.81
CA ILE A 75 12.54 6.24 -0.42
C ILE A 75 11.43 6.58 -1.41
N LEU A 76 10.54 5.63 -1.66
CA LEU A 76 9.53 5.75 -2.72
C LEU A 76 8.25 5.00 -2.35
N GLN A 77 7.14 5.50 -2.87
CA GLN A 77 5.87 4.78 -2.94
C GLN A 77 5.46 4.63 -4.41
N VAL A 78 5.05 3.42 -4.81
CA VAL A 78 4.57 3.11 -6.16
C VAL A 78 3.29 2.30 -5.99
N HIS A 79 2.15 2.82 -6.47
CA HIS A 79 0.83 2.17 -6.28
C HIS A 79 0.50 1.83 -4.81
N ASP A 80 0.57 0.56 -4.40
CA ASP A 80 0.32 0.05 -3.05
C ASP A 80 1.62 -0.46 -2.39
N GLU A 81 2.77 -0.08 -2.95
CA GLU A 81 4.09 -0.57 -2.60
C GLU A 81 4.93 0.53 -1.93
N LEU A 82 5.64 0.18 -0.85
CA LEU A 82 6.63 1.03 -0.21
C LEU A 82 8.05 0.47 -0.39
N ILE A 83 8.98 1.35 -0.77
CA ILE A 83 10.39 1.02 -0.95
C ILE A 83 11.20 1.65 0.19
N ILE A 84 11.85 0.80 0.99
CA ILE A 84 12.76 1.21 2.06
C ILE A 84 14.21 0.92 1.69
N GLU A 85 15.08 1.92 1.81
CA GLU A 85 16.52 1.72 1.88
C GLU A 85 16.87 1.28 3.31
N THR A 86 17.48 0.11 3.44
CA THR A 86 17.65 -0.54 4.74
C THR A 86 19.12 -0.72 5.09
N HIS A 87 19.50 -0.27 6.28
CA HIS A 87 20.81 -0.60 6.82
C HIS A 87 20.87 -2.09 7.15
N VAL A 88 21.99 -2.76 6.83
CA VAL A 88 22.10 -4.23 6.95
C VAL A 88 21.74 -4.72 8.36
N ASP A 89 22.26 -4.02 9.37
CA ASP A 89 22.03 -4.34 10.80
C ASP A 89 20.59 -4.08 11.27
N GLU A 90 19.79 -3.35 10.49
CA GLU A 90 18.41 -2.97 10.82
C GLU A 90 17.35 -3.79 10.05
N LYS A 91 17.79 -4.75 9.22
CA LYS A 91 16.94 -5.45 8.25
C LYS A 91 15.69 -6.06 8.90
N GLU A 92 15.86 -6.86 9.94
CA GLU A 92 14.75 -7.56 10.58
C GLU A 92 13.76 -6.59 11.24
N GLU A 93 14.27 -5.53 11.85
CA GLU A 93 13.45 -4.52 12.52
C GLU A 93 12.63 -3.70 11.52
N VAL A 94 13.24 -3.31 10.39
CA VAL A 94 12.51 -2.64 9.29
C VAL A 94 11.40 -3.53 8.73
N ILE A 95 11.66 -4.82 8.55
CA ILE A 95 10.65 -5.79 8.08
C ILE A 95 9.46 -5.83 9.04
N ASN A 96 9.72 -5.91 10.35
CA ASN A 96 8.68 -5.94 11.37
C ASN A 96 7.86 -4.62 11.39
N ILE A 97 8.54 -3.48 11.35
CA ILE A 97 7.90 -2.15 11.32
C ILE A 97 7.00 -2.02 10.08
N LEU A 98 7.51 -2.38 8.90
CA LEU A 98 6.73 -2.34 7.66
C LEU A 98 5.48 -3.19 7.77
N LYS A 99 5.62 -4.44 8.19
CA LYS A 99 4.50 -5.38 8.31
C LYS A 99 3.45 -4.85 9.28
N GLU A 100 3.87 -4.49 10.50
CA GLU A 100 2.98 -3.98 11.54
C GLU A 100 2.25 -2.72 11.06
N CYS A 101 2.97 -1.73 10.55
CA CYS A 101 2.39 -0.43 10.17
C CYS A 101 1.43 -0.54 8.98
N MET A 102 1.73 -1.41 8.02
CA MET A 102 0.93 -1.57 6.80
C MET A 102 -0.29 -2.47 7.03
N GLU A 103 -0.17 -3.56 7.78
CA GLU A 103 -1.31 -4.43 8.12
C GLU A 103 -2.29 -3.76 9.10
N THR A 104 -1.78 -2.90 9.99
CA THR A 104 -2.59 -2.15 10.97
C THR A 104 -2.90 -0.71 10.54
N ALA A 105 -2.66 -0.37 9.27
CA ALA A 105 -2.89 0.98 8.76
C ALA A 105 -4.31 1.46 9.06
N VAL A 106 -5.30 0.59 8.83
CA VAL A 106 -6.72 0.80 9.11
C VAL A 106 -7.37 -0.50 9.65
N THR A 107 -8.46 -0.37 10.41
CA THR A 107 -9.25 -1.51 10.83
C THR A 107 -10.33 -1.80 9.80
N LEU A 108 -10.23 -2.94 9.11
CA LEU A 108 -11.20 -3.40 8.12
C LEU A 108 -11.84 -4.73 8.56
N LYS A 109 -13.01 -5.05 8.00
CA LYS A 109 -13.67 -6.35 8.23
C LYS A 109 -12.85 -7.53 7.71
N VAL A 110 -12.01 -7.28 6.69
CA VAL A 110 -11.10 -8.27 6.14
C VAL A 110 -9.67 -7.76 6.37
N PRO A 111 -8.76 -8.57 6.94
CA PRO A 111 -7.41 -8.12 7.26
C PRO A 111 -6.62 -7.79 5.99
N LEU A 112 -5.86 -6.69 6.04
CA LEU A 112 -4.84 -6.39 5.05
C LEU A 112 -3.69 -7.37 5.21
N LYS A 113 -3.14 -7.85 4.10
CA LYS A 113 -1.93 -8.68 4.09
C LYS A 113 -0.81 -7.93 3.41
N VAL A 114 0.38 -8.12 3.93
CA VAL A 114 1.58 -7.47 3.41
C VAL A 114 2.59 -8.52 2.97
N ASP A 115 2.97 -8.46 1.69
CA ASP A 115 4.01 -9.31 1.12
C ASP A 115 5.35 -8.57 1.17
N ILE A 116 6.37 -9.18 1.78
CA ILE A 116 7.69 -8.55 1.98
C ILE A 116 8.76 -9.27 1.16
N SER A 117 9.54 -8.50 0.41
CA SER A 117 10.68 -8.99 -0.37
C SER A 117 11.94 -8.16 -0.10
N THR A 118 13.13 -8.75 -0.22
CA THR A 118 14.39 -8.05 0.05
C THR A 118 15.45 -8.32 -1.00
N GLY A 119 16.25 -7.31 -1.38
CA GLY A 119 17.35 -7.46 -2.33
C GLY A 119 18.43 -6.39 -2.18
N LYS A 120 19.43 -6.40 -3.07
CA LYS A 120 20.53 -5.41 -3.06
C LYS A 120 20.26 -4.22 -3.96
N ASN A 121 19.32 -4.35 -4.88
CA ASN A 121 18.84 -3.32 -5.77
C ASN A 121 17.38 -3.62 -6.12
N TRP A 122 16.65 -2.62 -6.61
CA TRP A 122 15.22 -2.76 -6.90
C TRP A 122 14.90 -3.88 -7.91
N TYR A 123 15.80 -4.14 -8.87
CA TYR A 123 15.58 -5.16 -9.91
C TYR A 123 15.54 -6.59 -9.32
N GLU A 124 16.24 -6.83 -8.22
CA GLU A 124 16.27 -8.13 -7.52
C GLU A 124 15.02 -8.41 -6.67
N VAL A 125 14.14 -7.41 -6.46
CA VAL A 125 13.05 -7.45 -5.47
C VAL A 125 11.67 -7.57 -6.14
N LYS A 126 11.56 -8.34 -7.22
CA LYS A 126 10.32 -8.48 -8.00
C LYS A 126 9.63 -9.83 -7.81
#